data_AF-A0AAD5XNV4-F1
#
_entry.id   AF-A0AAD5XNV4-F1
#
_cell.length_a   1.000
_cell.length_b   1.000
_cell.length_c   1.000
_cell.angle_alpha   90.00
_cell.angle_beta   90.00
_cell.angle_gamma   90.00
#
_symmetry.space_group_name_H-M   'P 1'
#
loop_
_entity.id
_entity.type
_entity.pdbx_description
1 polymer ?
#
loop_
_entity_poly.entity_id
_entity_poly.type
_entity_poly.pdbx_seq_one_letter_code
_entity_poly.pdbx_strand_id
1 'polypeptide(L)'
;MQVTGASSLTGALTATAATFSQIVGVTGIGTFNSDILLTGATSKVIMPSTGLGPPSTGTRSAGSKLILLSAVDVSAADYALGIEAQVLWSSVANATGFHRWYAGAVNTMSLSGTGDLTTTGVLSITGPRTGPPSATTGAFLNISPSTFNNSTTVASGTVGSFFSNYIVQPTLTATNTAVTTTSASTLFIAGVPIGGLNMAVSNSFAVYVGSGITCLFDATDASALSASLLLAGGLTMAKTLYMGSGKLPSVVGVHDR
;
A
#
# COMPACT_ATOMS: atom_id res chain seq x y z
N MET A 1 57.90 20.12 -17.42
CA MET A 1 58.60 19.82 -16.16
C MET A 1 58.07 18.48 -15.65
N GLN A 2 58.79 17.39 -15.87
CA GLN A 2 58.44 16.07 -15.35
C GLN A 2 58.94 16.02 -13.91
N VAL A 3 58.03 15.97 -12.94
CA VAL A 3 58.43 15.82 -11.54
C VAL A 3 58.61 14.34 -11.26
N THR A 4 59.86 13.89 -11.17
CA THR A 4 60.22 12.53 -10.76
C THR A 4 60.49 12.53 -9.26
N GLY A 5 59.49 12.16 -8.45
CA GLY A 5 59.61 12.03 -6.98
C GLY A 5 58.35 12.45 -6.22
N ALA A 6 58.32 12.17 -4.90
CA ALA A 6 57.26 12.64 -4.00
C ALA A 6 57.34 14.18 -3.94
N SER A 7 56.37 14.83 -4.57
CA SER A 7 56.27 16.29 -4.62
C SER A 7 54.89 16.70 -4.13
N SER A 8 54.85 17.58 -3.14
CA SER A 8 53.60 18.18 -2.66
C SER A 8 53.34 19.46 -3.46
N LEU A 9 52.21 19.51 -4.17
CA LEU A 9 51.72 20.76 -4.73
C LEU A 9 50.92 21.49 -3.65
N THR A 10 51.43 22.62 -3.17
CA THR A 10 50.70 23.52 -2.26
C THR A 10 49.96 24.55 -3.11
N GLY A 11 48.87 24.16 -3.77
CA GLY A 11 48.09 25.05 -4.63
C GLY A 11 47.12 24.33 -5.57
N ALA A 12 46.41 25.10 -6.41
CA ALA A 12 45.49 24.55 -7.40
C ALA A 12 46.25 23.97 -8.61
N LEU A 13 45.99 22.72 -8.96
CA LEU A 13 46.41 22.15 -10.23
C LEU A 13 45.37 22.51 -11.30
N THR A 14 45.72 23.41 -12.21
CA THR A 14 44.88 23.72 -13.38
C THR A 14 45.46 23.00 -14.59
N ALA A 15 44.80 21.95 -15.06
CA ALA A 15 45.25 21.17 -16.21
C ALA A 15 44.03 20.70 -17.03
N THR A 16 44.10 20.83 -18.35
CA THR A 16 43.00 20.54 -19.28
C THR A 16 42.73 19.03 -19.44
N ALA A 17 43.67 18.16 -19.03
CA ALA A 17 43.55 16.70 -19.10
C ALA A 17 44.45 16.00 -18.05
N ALA A 18 44.32 16.35 -16.77
CA ALA A 18 45.07 15.66 -15.72
C ALA A 18 44.55 14.22 -15.51
N THR A 19 45.42 13.23 -15.67
CA THR A 19 45.17 11.84 -15.27
C THR A 19 45.87 11.55 -13.96
N PHE A 20 45.14 11.06 -12.96
CA PHE A 20 45.72 10.60 -11.69
C PHE A 20 45.65 9.07 -11.64
N SER A 21 46.80 8.41 -11.51
CA SER A 21 46.82 6.94 -11.33
C SER A 21 46.24 6.50 -9.99
N GLN A 22 46.27 7.37 -8.98
CA GLN A 22 45.67 7.14 -7.67
C GLN A 22 45.32 8.48 -7.01
N ILE A 23 44.15 8.56 -6.39
CA ILE A 23 43.78 9.64 -5.47
C ILE A 23 43.58 8.99 -4.10
N VAL A 24 44.46 9.30 -3.14
CA VAL A 24 44.45 8.69 -1.80
C VAL A 24 43.43 9.35 -0.86
N GLY A 25 42.93 10.54 -1.22
CA GLY A 25 41.83 11.20 -0.52
C GLY A 25 41.59 12.62 -1.03
N VAL A 26 40.41 13.15 -0.73
CA VAL A 26 40.06 14.57 -0.89
C VAL A 26 39.57 15.06 0.46
N THR A 27 40.33 15.92 1.12
CA THR A 27 39.91 16.56 2.37
C THR A 27 39.19 17.85 2.02
N GLY A 28 37.88 17.92 2.29
CA GLY A 28 37.03 19.05 1.92
C GLY A 28 36.05 18.70 0.79
N ILE A 29 35.66 19.70 0.01
CA ILE A 29 34.66 19.54 -1.06
C ILE A 29 35.36 19.23 -2.39
N GLY A 30 35.07 18.06 -2.96
CA GLY A 30 35.41 17.75 -4.36
C GLY A 30 34.23 18.05 -5.27
N THR A 31 34.39 18.97 -6.22
CA THR A 31 33.36 19.26 -7.23
C THR A 31 33.70 18.55 -8.53
N PHE A 32 32.78 17.72 -9.02
CA PHE A 32 32.89 17.08 -10.33
C PHE A 32 31.89 17.75 -11.26
N ASN A 33 32.36 18.43 -12.32
CA ASN A 33 31.50 19.10 -13.30
C ASN A 33 30.89 18.13 -14.33
N SER A 34 31.11 16.83 -14.15
CA SER A 34 30.70 15.74 -15.04
C SER A 34 30.54 14.45 -14.23
N ASP A 35 30.27 13.34 -14.92
CA ASP A 35 30.02 12.05 -14.29
C ASP A 35 31.21 11.53 -13.47
N ILE A 36 30.89 10.82 -12.39
CA ILE A 36 31.84 9.98 -11.67
C ILE A 36 31.71 8.56 -12.22
N LEU A 37 32.73 8.11 -12.95
CA LEU A 37 32.80 6.75 -13.50
C LEU A 37 33.77 5.89 -12.70
N LEU A 38 33.28 4.79 -12.12
CA LEU A 38 34.09 3.79 -11.43
C LEU A 38 34.20 2.53 -12.31
N THR A 39 35.33 2.33 -12.97
CA THR A 39 35.57 1.19 -13.88
C THR A 39 36.53 0.16 -13.28
N GLY A 40 36.29 -1.12 -13.54
CA GLY A 40 37.16 -2.23 -13.13
C GLY A 40 36.42 -3.22 -12.24
N ALA A 41 36.93 -4.46 -12.16
CA ALA A 41 36.22 -5.60 -11.57
C ALA A 41 35.90 -5.47 -10.07
N THR A 42 36.50 -4.51 -9.34
CA THR A 42 36.38 -4.36 -7.87
C THR A 42 36.00 -2.95 -7.41
N SER A 43 35.48 -2.13 -8.33
CA SER A 43 35.01 -0.76 -8.04
C SER A 43 33.87 -0.75 -7.00
N LYS A 44 33.93 0.17 -6.02
CA LYS A 44 32.94 0.29 -4.95
C LYS A 44 32.86 1.71 -4.40
N VAL A 45 31.67 2.06 -3.91
CA VAL A 45 31.46 3.23 -3.05
C VAL A 45 31.23 2.70 -1.63
N ILE A 46 32.08 3.11 -0.69
CA ILE A 46 31.95 2.75 0.72
C ILE A 46 31.59 4.00 1.50
N MET A 47 30.48 3.93 2.23
CA MET A 47 30.05 4.99 3.13
C MET A 47 30.60 4.71 4.55
N PRO A 48 30.92 5.74 5.36
CA PRO A 48 31.50 5.54 6.68
C PRO A 48 30.55 4.78 7.61
N SER A 49 31.13 4.03 8.57
CA SER A 49 30.38 3.29 9.60
C SER A 49 29.84 4.18 10.72
N THR A 50 30.27 5.44 10.76
CA THR A 50 29.80 6.45 11.72
C THR A 50 28.64 7.29 11.16
N GLY A 51 27.91 7.94 12.05
CA GLY A 51 26.73 8.75 11.70
C GLY A 51 25.52 7.86 11.40
N LEU A 52 24.73 7.54 12.41
CA LEU A 52 23.46 6.82 12.26
C LEU A 52 22.35 7.73 12.75
N GLY A 53 21.23 7.74 12.05
CA GLY A 53 20.06 8.48 12.50
C GLY A 53 18.95 8.50 11.45
N PRO A 54 17.70 8.72 11.88
CA PRO A 54 16.57 8.91 10.97
C PRO A 54 16.76 10.21 10.16
N PRO A 55 15.97 10.42 9.09
CA PRO A 55 15.82 11.74 8.48
C PRO A 55 15.47 12.82 9.52
N SER A 56 16.01 14.03 9.36
CA SER A 56 15.80 15.16 10.27
C SER A 56 15.59 16.46 9.50
N THR A 57 14.83 17.38 10.11
CA THR A 57 14.70 18.77 9.68
C THR A 57 15.56 19.68 10.57
N GLY A 58 15.76 20.93 10.16
CA GLY A 58 16.55 21.97 10.83
C GLY A 58 18.05 21.78 10.70
N THR A 59 18.51 20.54 10.78
CA THR A 59 19.88 20.14 10.48
C THR A 59 19.87 18.86 9.66
N ARG A 60 20.91 18.70 8.84
CA ARG A 60 21.08 17.51 8.02
C ARG A 60 21.22 16.28 8.89
N SER A 61 20.52 15.21 8.54
CA SER A 61 20.57 13.97 9.31
C SER A 61 21.97 13.38 9.30
N ALA A 62 22.46 13.03 10.50
CA ALA A 62 23.70 12.29 10.69
C ALA A 62 23.69 10.93 9.99
N GLY A 63 22.50 10.36 9.72
CA GLY A 63 22.34 9.11 9.00
C GLY A 63 22.46 9.21 7.48
N SER A 64 22.42 10.41 6.91
CA SER A 64 22.49 10.64 5.46
C SER A 64 23.80 10.11 4.88
N LYS A 65 23.72 9.24 3.88
CA LYS A 65 24.89 8.69 3.17
C LYS A 65 25.01 9.20 1.75
N LEU A 66 23.89 9.41 1.09
CA LEU A 66 23.81 10.06 -0.22
C LEU A 66 22.70 11.09 -0.21
N ILE A 67 23.04 12.32 -0.56
CA ILE A 67 22.08 13.41 -0.74
C ILE A 67 21.85 13.54 -2.24
N LEU A 68 20.63 13.27 -2.68
CA LEU A 68 20.23 13.39 -4.08
C LEU A 68 19.84 14.82 -4.41
N LEU A 69 19.16 15.49 -3.48
CA LEU A 69 18.83 16.91 -3.55
C LEU A 69 18.83 17.49 -2.13
N SER A 70 19.57 18.58 -1.95
CA SER A 70 19.53 19.31 -0.68
C SER A 70 18.24 20.11 -0.58
N ALA A 71 17.51 19.89 0.49
CA ALA A 71 16.27 20.59 0.82
C ALA A 71 16.13 20.89 2.31
N VAL A 72 17.15 20.56 3.13
CA VAL A 72 17.07 20.70 4.58
C VAL A 72 16.82 22.15 5.01
N ASP A 73 15.73 22.35 5.73
CA ASP A 73 15.35 23.57 6.45
C ASP A 73 14.57 23.19 7.71
N VAL A 74 14.01 24.15 8.45
CA VAL A 74 13.28 23.88 9.71
C VAL A 74 12.09 22.92 9.57
N SER A 75 11.54 22.79 8.37
CA SER A 75 10.34 22.01 8.01
C SER A 75 10.58 20.90 6.98
N ALA A 76 11.78 20.84 6.40
CA ALA A 76 12.15 19.90 5.35
C ALA A 76 13.42 19.12 5.69
N ALA A 77 13.42 17.82 5.38
CA ALA A 77 14.61 17.00 5.33
C ALA A 77 15.24 17.06 3.91
N ASP A 78 16.43 16.50 3.73
CA ASP A 78 16.99 16.30 2.39
C ASP A 78 16.29 15.14 1.65
N TYR A 79 16.32 15.16 0.32
CA TYR A 79 16.04 13.97 -0.49
C TYR A 79 17.29 13.10 -0.47
N ALA A 80 17.27 12.03 0.30
CA ALA A 80 18.47 11.29 0.63
C ALA A 80 18.23 9.79 0.78
N LEU A 81 19.33 9.05 0.70
CA LEU A 81 19.45 7.67 1.16
C LEU A 81 20.34 7.67 2.40
N GLY A 82 19.95 6.92 3.42
CA GLY A 82 20.70 6.87 4.66
C GLY A 82 20.40 5.66 5.51
N ILE A 83 21.04 5.64 6.67
CA ILE A 83 21.00 4.50 7.58
C ILE A 83 20.77 5.02 9.00
N GLU A 84 19.79 4.42 9.67
CA GLU A 84 19.67 4.43 11.14
C GLU A 84 19.94 3.01 11.66
N ALA A 85 19.91 2.81 12.98
CA ALA A 85 20.28 1.52 13.57
C ALA A 85 19.48 0.36 12.96
N GLN A 86 20.17 -0.50 12.19
CA GLN A 86 19.62 -1.66 11.47
C GLN A 86 18.55 -1.35 10.40
N VAL A 87 18.43 -0.10 9.97
CA VAL A 87 17.40 0.31 9.00
C VAL A 87 18.04 1.13 7.89
N LEU A 88 17.81 0.67 6.65
CA LEU A 88 18.02 1.48 5.45
C LEU A 88 16.79 2.36 5.25
N TRP A 89 16.99 3.64 4.99
CA TRP A 89 15.90 4.56 4.69
C TRP A 89 16.18 5.38 3.43
N SER A 90 15.08 5.82 2.82
CA SER A 90 15.05 6.89 1.82
C SER A 90 14.09 7.97 2.28
N SER A 91 14.42 9.24 2.09
CA SER A 91 13.58 10.37 2.51
C SER A 91 13.12 11.22 1.35
N VAL A 92 11.95 11.83 1.53
CA VAL A 92 11.50 13.03 0.83
C VAL A 92 11.50 14.19 1.80
N ALA A 93 11.46 15.42 1.29
CA ALA A 93 11.59 16.62 2.12
C ALA A 93 10.52 16.73 3.21
N ASN A 94 9.25 16.45 2.90
CA ASN A 94 8.13 16.62 3.82
C ASN A 94 6.90 15.84 3.34
N ALA A 95 5.75 16.05 3.99
CA ALA A 95 4.48 15.37 3.69
C ALA A 95 3.98 15.57 2.25
N THR A 96 4.38 16.65 1.57
CA THR A 96 4.01 16.92 0.16
C THR A 96 4.93 16.21 -0.85
N GLY A 97 6.04 15.64 -0.38
CA GLY A 97 6.95 14.85 -1.19
C GLY A 97 6.38 13.46 -1.54
N PHE A 98 6.97 12.81 -2.53
CA PHE A 98 6.56 11.48 -2.96
C PHE A 98 7.76 10.59 -3.25
N HIS A 99 7.65 9.32 -2.88
CA HIS A 99 8.42 8.25 -3.49
C HIS A 99 7.62 7.75 -4.69
N ARG A 100 8.25 7.67 -5.87
CA ARG A 100 7.60 7.20 -7.10
C ARG A 100 8.43 6.14 -7.79
N TRP A 101 7.74 5.16 -8.36
CA TRP A 101 8.34 4.10 -9.17
C TRP A 101 7.73 4.15 -10.57
N TYR A 102 8.60 4.16 -11.57
CA TYR A 102 8.21 4.30 -12.96
C TYR A 102 8.58 3.06 -13.78
N ALA A 103 7.72 2.70 -14.73
CA ALA A 103 8.02 1.80 -15.84
C ALA A 103 8.16 2.66 -17.12
N GLY A 104 9.40 2.99 -17.48
CA GLY A 104 9.65 4.04 -18.49
C GLY A 104 9.19 5.41 -17.98
N ALA A 105 8.33 6.09 -18.73
CA ALA A 105 7.74 7.38 -18.33
C ALA A 105 6.45 7.26 -17.51
N VAL A 106 5.93 6.03 -17.31
CA VAL A 106 4.66 5.79 -16.63
C VAL A 106 4.89 5.55 -15.14
N ASN A 107 4.28 6.37 -14.29
CA ASN A 107 4.26 6.14 -12.84
C ASN A 107 3.35 4.95 -12.52
N THR A 108 3.90 3.90 -11.91
CA THR A 108 3.15 2.68 -11.58
C THR A 108 2.84 2.54 -10.09
N MET A 109 3.57 3.26 -9.24
CA MET A 109 3.37 3.28 -7.79
C MET A 109 3.83 4.60 -7.20
N SER A 110 3.09 5.12 -6.21
CA SER A 110 3.44 6.32 -5.46
C SER A 110 3.16 6.13 -3.98
N LEU A 111 4.10 6.54 -3.14
CA LEU A 111 3.92 6.68 -1.70
C LEU A 111 4.08 8.15 -1.35
N SER A 112 3.02 8.78 -0.86
CA SER A 112 3.07 10.18 -0.40
C SER A 112 3.86 10.30 0.91
N GLY A 113 4.35 11.50 1.21
CA GLY A 113 4.96 11.81 2.51
C GLY A 113 3.98 11.71 3.69
N THR A 114 2.67 11.62 3.45
CA THR A 114 1.65 11.31 4.46
C THR A 114 1.47 9.81 4.71
N GLY A 115 2.07 8.95 3.88
CA GLY A 115 2.00 7.49 4.00
C GLY A 115 0.94 6.82 3.12
N ASP A 116 0.33 7.54 2.18
CA ASP A 116 -0.67 7.00 1.27
C ASP A 116 -0.01 6.29 0.08
N LEU A 117 -0.25 4.99 -0.05
CA LEU A 117 0.22 4.19 -1.17
C LEU A 117 -0.85 4.14 -2.26
N THR A 118 -0.47 4.52 -3.48
CA THR A 118 -1.29 4.40 -4.69
C THR A 118 -0.58 3.52 -5.72
N THR A 119 -1.29 2.56 -6.29
CA THR A 119 -0.79 1.70 -7.38
C THR A 119 -1.71 1.80 -8.59
N THR A 120 -1.15 1.81 -9.80
CA THR A 120 -1.97 1.78 -11.03
C THR A 120 -2.38 0.35 -11.41
N GLY A 121 -1.65 -0.65 -10.93
CA GLY A 121 -1.91 -2.06 -11.15
C GLY A 121 -2.63 -2.75 -9.98
N VAL A 122 -2.62 -4.08 -10.01
CA VAL A 122 -3.20 -4.93 -8.97
C VAL A 122 -2.33 -4.95 -7.72
N LEU A 123 -2.94 -4.71 -6.56
CA LEU A 123 -2.34 -5.08 -5.27
C LEU A 123 -2.72 -6.55 -4.97
N SER A 124 -1.75 -7.45 -5.07
CA SER A 124 -1.97 -8.89 -4.88
C SER A 124 -1.15 -9.43 -3.71
N ILE A 125 -1.76 -10.31 -2.90
CA ILE A 125 -1.06 -11.09 -1.87
C ILE A 125 -1.14 -12.55 -2.29
N THR A 126 0.01 -13.11 -2.69
CA THR A 126 0.10 -14.46 -3.27
C THR A 126 0.97 -15.37 -2.42
N GLY A 127 0.67 -16.67 -2.45
CA GLY A 127 1.42 -17.69 -1.71
C GLY A 127 0.94 -17.86 -0.26
N PRO A 128 1.29 -18.99 0.40
CA PRO A 128 0.92 -19.24 1.78
C PRO A 128 1.65 -18.27 2.72
N ARG A 129 0.90 -17.56 3.55
CA ARG A 129 1.45 -16.77 4.65
C ARG A 129 1.43 -17.59 5.94
N THR A 130 2.55 -17.62 6.66
CA THR A 130 2.66 -18.22 7.98
C THR A 130 2.80 -17.15 9.07
N GLY A 131 2.33 -17.46 10.26
CA GLY A 131 2.40 -16.58 11.43
C GLY A 131 1.37 -16.96 12.48
N PRO A 132 1.56 -16.57 13.74
CA PRO A 132 0.55 -16.78 14.77
C PRO A 132 -0.73 -15.98 14.43
N PRO A 133 -1.92 -16.50 14.77
CA PRO A 133 -3.15 -15.72 14.66
C PRO A 133 -3.12 -14.53 15.62
N SER A 134 -3.85 -13.45 15.29
CA SER A 134 -4.05 -12.28 16.14
C SER A 134 -5.53 -12.04 16.36
N ALA A 135 -5.90 -11.62 17.57
CA ALA A 135 -7.26 -11.21 17.92
C ALA A 135 -7.55 -9.74 17.57
N THR A 136 -6.53 -8.94 17.24
CA THR A 136 -6.63 -7.49 17.08
C THR A 136 -6.12 -6.98 15.73
N THR A 137 -5.62 -7.86 14.86
CA THR A 137 -5.08 -7.46 13.56
C THR A 137 -5.32 -8.55 12.52
N GLY A 138 -5.75 -8.15 11.32
CA GLY A 138 -5.86 -9.07 10.19
C GLY A 138 -4.49 -9.60 9.72
N ALA A 139 -4.40 -10.91 9.46
CA ALA A 139 -3.46 -11.41 8.45
C ALA A 139 -3.95 -10.88 7.09
N PHE A 140 -3.16 -10.69 6.05
CA PHE A 140 -3.61 -10.08 4.77
C PHE A 140 -4.07 -8.61 4.84
N LEU A 141 -5.27 -8.31 5.35
CA LEU A 141 -5.85 -6.96 5.34
C LEU A 141 -6.33 -6.56 6.75
N ASN A 142 -5.89 -5.39 7.21
CA ASN A 142 -6.33 -4.79 8.46
C ASN A 142 -6.76 -3.34 8.21
N ILE A 143 -8.02 -3.03 8.52
CA ILE A 143 -8.57 -1.67 8.39
C ILE A 143 -8.89 -1.18 9.81
N SER A 144 -8.03 -0.33 10.33
CA SER A 144 -8.14 0.15 11.71
C SER A 144 -9.28 1.17 11.87
N PRO A 145 -9.84 1.31 13.08
CA PRO A 145 -10.79 2.38 13.39
C PRO A 145 -10.21 3.75 13.01
N SER A 146 -11.03 4.56 12.35
CA SER A 146 -10.66 5.90 11.90
C SER A 146 -11.82 6.87 12.15
N THR A 147 -11.49 8.15 12.34
CA THR A 147 -12.46 9.22 12.54
C THR A 147 -12.40 10.17 11.35
N PHE A 148 -13.52 10.30 10.64
CA PHE A 148 -13.67 11.25 9.54
C PHE A 148 -14.51 12.44 10.02
N ASN A 149 -13.91 13.63 10.03
CA ASN A 149 -14.61 14.88 10.33
C ASN A 149 -15.30 15.41 9.05
N ASN A 150 -16.63 15.43 9.03
CA ASN A 150 -17.40 16.03 7.94
C ASN A 150 -17.49 17.56 8.12
N SER A 151 -16.43 18.27 7.74
CA SER A 151 -16.34 19.73 7.83
C SER A 151 -16.91 20.47 6.62
N THR A 152 -17.37 19.76 5.59
CA THR A 152 -17.83 20.34 4.32
C THR A 152 -19.34 20.41 4.19
N THR A 153 -20.09 19.60 4.94
CA THR A 153 -21.55 19.67 4.96
C THR A 153 -21.99 20.88 5.76
N VAL A 154 -22.79 21.75 5.15
CA VAL A 154 -23.34 22.95 5.81
C VAL A 154 -24.17 22.59 7.05
N ALA A 155 -24.31 23.54 7.98
CA ALA A 155 -25.14 23.35 9.16
C ALA A 155 -26.56 22.92 8.77
N SER A 156 -27.07 21.87 9.43
CA SER A 156 -28.36 21.23 9.12
C SER A 156 -28.46 20.59 7.72
N GLY A 157 -27.36 20.47 6.99
CA GLY A 157 -27.28 19.72 5.74
C GLY A 157 -27.31 18.21 5.97
N THR A 158 -27.72 17.47 4.93
CA THR A 158 -27.74 15.99 4.93
C THR A 158 -26.73 15.48 3.91
N VAL A 159 -25.91 14.51 4.31
CA VAL A 159 -25.07 13.75 3.37
C VAL A 159 -25.85 12.52 2.91
N GLY A 160 -25.97 12.33 1.59
CA GLY A 160 -26.73 11.21 1.04
C GLY A 160 -26.15 9.83 1.40
N SER A 161 -24.82 9.69 1.46
CA SER A 161 -24.15 8.43 1.84
C SER A 161 -22.71 8.68 2.30
N PHE A 162 -22.22 7.81 3.19
CA PHE A 162 -20.80 7.69 3.55
C PHE A 162 -20.40 6.22 3.42
N PHE A 163 -19.38 5.93 2.63
CA PHE A 163 -18.81 4.60 2.48
C PHE A 163 -17.40 4.60 3.03
N SER A 164 -17.16 3.90 4.15
CA SER A 164 -15.81 3.73 4.69
C SER A 164 -14.94 2.83 3.82
N ASN A 165 -15.56 1.86 3.17
CA ASN A 165 -14.97 1.01 2.15
C ASN A 165 -15.88 1.04 0.92
N TYR A 166 -15.31 1.27 -0.26
CA TYR A 166 -16.07 1.44 -1.49
C TYR A 166 -15.59 0.46 -2.57
N ILE A 167 -16.25 -0.69 -2.66
CA ILE A 167 -16.01 -1.72 -3.68
C ILE A 167 -17.05 -1.54 -4.78
N VAL A 168 -16.62 -1.10 -5.95
CA VAL A 168 -17.49 -0.75 -7.08
C VAL A 168 -17.65 -1.87 -8.09
N GLN A 169 -18.69 -1.77 -8.92
CA GLN A 169 -18.98 -2.74 -9.97
C GLN A 169 -17.93 -2.67 -11.10
N PRO A 170 -17.24 -3.78 -11.43
CA PRO A 170 -16.43 -3.86 -12.63
C PRO A 170 -17.31 -4.12 -13.86
N THR A 171 -16.85 -3.65 -15.03
CA THR A 171 -17.44 -4.01 -16.32
C THR A 171 -16.68 -5.19 -16.90
N LEU A 172 -17.34 -6.35 -17.05
CA LEU A 172 -16.80 -7.51 -17.75
C LEU A 172 -17.25 -7.48 -19.23
N THR A 173 -16.31 -7.36 -20.15
CA THR A 173 -16.57 -7.29 -21.61
C THR A 173 -15.91 -8.43 -22.36
N ALA A 174 -16.47 -8.83 -23.51
CA ALA A 174 -15.86 -9.79 -24.42
C ALA A 174 -15.77 -9.22 -25.84
N THR A 175 -14.63 -9.43 -26.51
CA THR A 175 -14.44 -9.05 -27.93
C THR A 175 -15.19 -9.99 -28.88
N ASN A 176 -15.29 -11.26 -28.51
CA ASN A 176 -15.95 -12.28 -29.33
C ASN A 176 -17.48 -12.25 -29.12
N THR A 177 -18.22 -12.61 -30.17
CA THR A 177 -19.68 -12.78 -30.09
C THR A 177 -20.05 -14.04 -29.32
N ALA A 178 -21.22 -14.01 -28.65
CA ALA A 178 -21.80 -15.17 -27.94
C ALA A 178 -20.95 -15.75 -26.79
N VAL A 179 -20.24 -14.89 -26.05
CA VAL A 179 -19.55 -15.29 -24.82
C VAL A 179 -20.52 -15.22 -23.64
N THR A 180 -20.64 -16.32 -22.89
CA THR A 180 -21.46 -16.40 -21.67
C THR A 180 -20.56 -16.65 -20.46
N THR A 181 -20.75 -15.86 -19.39
CA THR A 181 -20.12 -16.08 -18.08
C THR A 181 -21.18 -16.59 -17.11
N THR A 182 -21.02 -17.82 -16.60
CA THR A 182 -22.02 -18.48 -15.75
C THR A 182 -22.14 -17.87 -14.35
N SER A 183 -21.03 -17.39 -13.80
CA SER A 183 -20.98 -16.76 -12.47
C SER A 183 -19.98 -15.62 -12.46
N ALA A 184 -20.36 -14.48 -11.89
CA ALA A 184 -19.48 -13.34 -11.65
C ALA A 184 -19.84 -12.70 -10.31
N SER A 185 -18.85 -12.20 -9.59
CA SER A 185 -19.07 -11.46 -8.35
C SER A 185 -18.05 -10.32 -8.22
N THR A 186 -18.43 -9.27 -7.50
CA THR A 186 -17.52 -8.18 -7.10
C THR A 186 -16.62 -8.61 -5.94
N LEU A 187 -17.18 -9.40 -5.02
CA LEU A 187 -16.48 -10.04 -3.91
C LEU A 187 -16.79 -11.54 -3.92
N PHE A 188 -15.75 -12.36 -3.89
CA PHE A 188 -15.87 -13.81 -3.78
C PHE A 188 -15.28 -14.29 -2.45
N ILE A 189 -16.07 -15.05 -1.70
CA ILE A 189 -15.64 -15.73 -0.48
C ILE A 189 -15.82 -17.22 -0.72
N ALA A 190 -14.70 -17.96 -0.82
CA ALA A 190 -14.71 -19.38 -1.13
C ALA A 190 -15.41 -20.22 -0.05
N GLY A 191 -15.36 -19.75 1.20
CA GLY A 191 -15.95 -20.42 2.34
C GLY A 191 -15.35 -19.94 3.66
N VAL A 192 -15.61 -20.73 4.70
CA VAL A 192 -15.09 -20.49 6.05
C VAL A 192 -13.62 -20.95 6.17
N PRO A 193 -12.85 -20.45 7.15
CA PRO A 193 -11.53 -21.00 7.45
C PRO A 193 -11.55 -22.51 7.75
N ILE A 194 -10.57 -23.25 7.22
CA ILE A 194 -10.41 -24.70 7.41
C ILE A 194 -9.33 -24.96 8.47
N GLY A 195 -9.67 -25.74 9.50
CA GLY A 195 -8.70 -26.21 10.51
C GLY A 195 -7.69 -27.19 9.91
N GLY A 196 -6.40 -27.00 10.19
CA GLY A 196 -5.37 -27.98 9.86
C GLY A 196 -5.43 -29.24 10.74
N LEU A 197 -4.51 -30.19 10.50
CA LEU A 197 -4.48 -31.52 11.16
C LEU A 197 -4.64 -31.47 12.69
N ASN A 198 -4.03 -30.49 13.35
CA ASN A 198 -4.02 -30.34 14.80
C ASN A 198 -4.88 -29.17 15.30
N MET A 199 -5.93 -28.80 14.55
CA MET A 199 -6.78 -27.65 14.87
C MET A 199 -8.27 -28.01 14.76
N ALA A 200 -9.03 -27.72 15.82
CA ALA A 200 -10.48 -27.73 15.80
C ALA A 200 -11.01 -26.29 15.80
N VAL A 201 -11.92 -25.97 14.87
CA VAL A 201 -12.58 -24.65 14.80
C VAL A 201 -14.06 -24.84 15.10
N SER A 202 -14.50 -24.46 16.31
CA SER A 202 -15.88 -24.70 16.76
C SER A 202 -16.90 -23.76 16.13
N ASN A 203 -16.49 -22.52 15.82
CA ASN A 203 -17.31 -21.53 15.15
C ASN A 203 -16.53 -20.97 13.97
N SER A 204 -16.99 -21.25 12.75
CA SER A 204 -16.35 -20.78 11.53
C SER A 204 -17.40 -20.09 10.67
N PHE A 205 -17.11 -18.86 10.25
CA PHE A 205 -18.00 -18.02 9.45
C PHE A 205 -17.26 -17.52 8.22
N ALA A 206 -17.95 -17.46 7.08
CA ALA A 206 -17.41 -16.85 5.86
C ALA A 206 -17.43 -15.32 5.99
N VAL A 207 -18.48 -14.79 6.65
CA VAL A 207 -18.64 -13.39 7.04
C VAL A 207 -19.18 -13.37 8.47
N TYR A 208 -18.56 -12.57 9.34
CA TYR A 208 -18.98 -12.37 10.72
C TYR A 208 -19.24 -10.88 10.98
N VAL A 209 -20.47 -10.55 11.39
CA VAL A 209 -20.88 -9.19 11.76
C VAL A 209 -21.13 -9.18 13.27
N GLY A 210 -20.19 -8.63 14.04
CA GLY A 210 -20.25 -8.67 15.51
C GLY A 210 -21.36 -7.83 16.12
N SER A 211 -21.85 -6.80 15.42
CA SER A 211 -22.99 -5.97 15.81
C SER A 211 -23.50 -5.12 14.64
N GLY A 212 -24.69 -4.54 14.76
CA GLY A 212 -25.28 -3.65 13.77
C GLY A 212 -26.26 -4.33 12.81
N ILE A 213 -26.75 -3.56 11.85
CA ILE A 213 -27.70 -4.02 10.83
C ILE A 213 -26.93 -4.34 9.56
N THR A 214 -27.22 -5.49 8.94
CA THR A 214 -26.77 -5.81 7.58
C THR A 214 -27.87 -5.40 6.60
N CYS A 215 -27.54 -4.58 5.62
CA CYS A 215 -28.47 -4.17 4.57
C CYS A 215 -28.17 -4.95 3.28
N LEU A 216 -29.14 -5.71 2.78
CA LEU A 216 -29.14 -6.33 1.46
C LEU A 216 -30.34 -5.78 0.72
N PHE A 217 -30.13 -4.71 -0.03
CA PHE A 217 -31.18 -3.94 -0.68
C PHE A 217 -31.15 -4.14 -2.19
N ASP A 218 -32.33 -4.36 -2.76
CA ASP A 218 -32.63 -4.25 -4.19
C ASP A 218 -34.01 -3.58 -4.29
N ALA A 219 -34.15 -2.61 -5.18
CA ALA A 219 -35.42 -1.94 -5.43
C ALA A 219 -36.30 -2.74 -6.40
N THR A 220 -35.74 -3.75 -7.05
CA THR A 220 -36.42 -4.63 -8.00
C THR A 220 -37.16 -5.74 -7.26
N ASP A 221 -38.39 -6.03 -7.69
CA ASP A 221 -39.14 -7.16 -7.15
C ASP A 221 -38.38 -8.47 -7.33
N ALA A 222 -38.45 -9.33 -6.31
CA ALA A 222 -37.74 -10.60 -6.34
C ALA A 222 -38.35 -11.54 -7.40
N SER A 223 -37.49 -12.14 -8.22
CA SER A 223 -37.79 -13.21 -9.17
C SER A 223 -36.84 -14.39 -8.95
N ALA A 224 -37.02 -15.48 -9.71
CA ALA A 224 -36.06 -16.60 -9.68
C ALA A 224 -34.62 -16.20 -10.07
N LEU A 225 -34.45 -15.03 -10.72
CA LEU A 225 -33.18 -14.51 -11.24
C LEU A 225 -32.71 -13.23 -10.52
N SER A 226 -33.54 -12.64 -9.65
CA SER A 226 -33.25 -11.37 -8.97
C SER A 226 -33.76 -11.46 -7.54
N ALA A 227 -32.87 -11.50 -6.56
CA ALA A 227 -33.23 -11.41 -5.16
C ALA A 227 -32.10 -10.69 -4.44
N SER A 228 -32.46 -9.82 -3.49
CA SER A 228 -31.45 -9.20 -2.61
C SER A 228 -30.73 -10.23 -1.73
N LEU A 229 -31.37 -11.40 -1.52
CA LEU A 229 -30.83 -12.50 -0.72
C LEU A 229 -31.41 -13.85 -1.19
N LEU A 230 -30.53 -14.79 -1.56
CA LEU A 230 -30.87 -16.17 -1.96
C LEU A 230 -30.27 -17.18 -0.97
N LEU A 231 -31.11 -18.01 -0.30
CA LEU A 231 -30.67 -19.07 0.62
C LEU A 231 -31.18 -20.44 0.15
N ALA A 232 -30.36 -21.17 -0.61
CA ALA A 232 -30.72 -22.51 -1.05
C ALA A 232 -30.88 -23.53 0.10
N GLY A 233 -30.22 -23.29 1.25
CA GLY A 233 -30.25 -24.15 2.43
C GLY A 233 -31.31 -23.78 3.50
N GLY A 234 -32.18 -22.82 3.20
CA GLY A 234 -33.15 -22.30 4.18
C GLY A 234 -32.56 -21.23 5.12
N LEU A 235 -33.41 -20.70 5.99
CA LEU A 235 -33.08 -19.63 6.93
C LEU A 235 -33.31 -20.10 8.37
N THR A 236 -32.25 -20.03 9.18
CA THR A 236 -32.34 -20.22 10.64
C THR A 236 -32.32 -18.85 11.33
N MET A 237 -33.23 -18.63 12.26
CA MET A 237 -33.27 -17.42 13.08
C MET A 237 -33.58 -17.76 14.52
N ALA A 238 -32.83 -17.17 15.44
CA ALA A 238 -33.05 -17.37 16.88
C ALA A 238 -34.19 -16.51 17.43
N LYS A 239 -34.64 -15.51 16.67
CA LYS A 239 -35.69 -14.56 17.05
C LYS A 239 -36.74 -14.49 15.93
N THR A 240 -37.45 -13.37 15.84
CA THR A 240 -38.59 -13.16 14.96
C THR A 240 -38.19 -12.80 13.53
N LEU A 241 -38.90 -13.35 12.55
CA LEU A 241 -38.93 -12.82 11.19
C LEU A 241 -39.95 -11.69 11.11
N TYR A 242 -39.52 -10.51 10.67
CA TYR A 242 -40.44 -9.46 10.26
C TYR A 242 -40.56 -9.49 8.74
N MET A 243 -41.77 -9.75 8.26
CA MET A 243 -42.10 -9.64 6.84
C MET A 243 -42.98 -8.41 6.66
N GLY A 244 -42.65 -7.54 5.69
CA GLY A 244 -43.52 -6.44 5.30
C GLY A 244 -44.79 -6.94 4.61
N SER A 245 -45.51 -6.06 3.91
CA SER A 245 -46.77 -6.36 3.20
C SER A 245 -46.65 -7.37 2.04
N GLY A 246 -45.54 -8.09 1.89
CA GLY A 246 -45.36 -9.14 0.91
C GLY A 246 -46.18 -10.37 1.27
N LYS A 247 -46.99 -10.85 0.32
CA LYS A 247 -47.73 -12.11 0.49
C LYS A 247 -46.73 -13.25 0.70
N LEU A 248 -46.86 -13.98 1.80
CA LEU A 248 -46.36 -15.35 1.84
C LEU A 248 -47.00 -16.09 0.65
N PRO A 249 -46.21 -16.84 -0.15
CA PRO A 249 -46.80 -17.76 -1.12
C PRO A 249 -47.85 -18.61 -0.39
N SER A 250 -49.07 -18.70 -0.93
CA SER A 250 -50.12 -19.50 -0.30
C SER A 250 -49.59 -20.91 -0.11
N VAL A 251 -49.44 -21.35 1.14
CA VAL A 251 -49.19 -22.76 1.43
C VAL A 251 -50.46 -23.49 1.00
N VAL A 252 -50.43 -24.11 -0.19
CA VAL A 252 -51.48 -25.04 -0.60
C VAL A 252 -51.43 -26.18 0.40
N GLY A 253 -52.54 -26.35 1.13
CA GLY A 253 -52.57 -27.00 2.43
C GLY A 253 -52.00 -28.40 2.49
N VAL A 254 -51.34 -28.68 3.60
CA VAL A 254 -51.45 -29.97 4.30
C VAL A 254 -51.76 -29.65 5.76
N HIS A 255 -52.98 -29.18 6.01
CA HIS A 255 -53.64 -29.55 7.25
C HIS A 255 -54.44 -30.81 6.91
N ASP A 256 -53.86 -31.98 7.14
CA ASP A 256 -54.68 -33.16 7.36
C ASP A 256 -54.05 -34.03 8.44
N ARG A 257 -54.75 -34.02 9.59
CA ARG A 257 -54.74 -34.89 10.78
C ARG A 257 -53.55 -34.85 11.73
#